data_AF-A0AAW1MEP9-F1
#
_entry.id   AF-A0AAW1MEP9-F1
#
_cell.length_a   1.000
_cell.length_b   1.000
_cell.length_c   1.000
_cell.angle_alpha   90.00
_cell.angle_beta   90.00
_cell.angle_gamma   90.00
#
_symmetry.space_group_name_H-M   'P 1'
#
loop_
_entity.id
_entity.type
_entity.pdbx_description
1 polymer ?
#
loop_
_entity_poly.entity_id
_entity_poly.type
_entity_poly.pdbx_seq_one_letter_code
_entity_poly.pdbx_strand_id
1 'polypeptide(L)'
;MLKNLMPFYQTQFGLVEIKSIPELLKYGKQLEARKASVEAYVPPPLRGKSLEPDLALRANAGTVSSPVTDMVSADRLADVSAIVAVDLVSSSQIVQHKVIDMLVVPEVSHTLILGADFWRTMGIVPGLRRAEWIFSTDAANLELCPLDDASFLSEEHQRLLESTIVKHFPDNTDSDLGCAIGVEHVITTSSPPIKQRYYPISPAMQKIVDAELEKMLALEG
;
A
#
# COMPACT_ATOMS: atom_id res chain seq x y z
N MET A 1 1.62 -18.05 -31.11
CA MET A 1 1.52 -18.29 -29.65
C MET A 1 0.42 -17.40 -29.09
N LEU A 2 -0.65 -17.96 -28.54
CA LEU A 2 -1.69 -17.19 -27.84
C LEU A 2 -1.11 -16.70 -26.52
N LYS A 3 -0.97 -15.38 -26.35
CA LYS A 3 -0.61 -14.81 -25.05
C LYS A 3 -1.78 -15.04 -24.10
N ASN A 4 -1.52 -15.51 -22.89
CA ASN A 4 -2.54 -15.61 -21.86
C ASN A 4 -2.98 -14.19 -21.49
N LEU A 5 -4.12 -13.75 -22.01
CA LEU A 5 -4.66 -12.40 -21.81
C LEU A 5 -5.39 -12.26 -20.47
N MET A 6 -5.62 -13.37 -19.76
CA MET A 6 -6.41 -13.41 -18.54
C MET A 6 -5.91 -12.44 -17.44
N PRO A 7 -4.59 -12.32 -17.17
CA PRO A 7 -4.10 -11.44 -16.11
C PRO A 7 -4.41 -9.97 -16.36
N PHE A 8 -4.30 -9.50 -17.61
CA PHE A 8 -4.54 -8.09 -17.97
C PHE A 8 -6.00 -7.69 -17.73
N TYR A 9 -6.94 -8.55 -18.13
CA TYR A 9 -8.37 -8.27 -17.92
C TYR A 9 -8.75 -8.40 -16.44
N GLN A 10 -8.19 -9.36 -15.70
CA GLN A 10 -8.45 -9.52 -14.27
C GLN A 10 -8.10 -8.27 -13.45
N THR A 11 -6.94 -7.66 -13.71
CA THR A 11 -6.53 -6.43 -12.99
C THR A 11 -7.45 -5.25 -13.32
N GLN A 12 -7.91 -5.13 -14.57
CA GLN A 12 -8.70 -3.98 -15.00
C GLN A 12 -10.20 -4.10 -14.64
N PHE A 13 -10.73 -5.32 -14.55
CA PHE A 13 -12.11 -5.57 -14.13
C PHE A 13 -12.27 -5.60 -12.60
N GLY A 14 -11.22 -5.90 -11.84
CA GLY A 14 -11.29 -5.95 -10.37
C GLY A 14 -11.58 -4.59 -9.70
N LEU A 15 -11.47 -3.47 -10.43
CA LEU A 15 -11.62 -2.12 -9.90
C LEU A 15 -12.97 -1.47 -10.24
N VAL A 16 -13.83 -2.15 -11.01
CA VAL A 16 -15.10 -1.56 -11.49
C VAL A 16 -16.25 -2.49 -11.14
N GLU A 17 -17.21 -1.98 -10.35
CA GLU A 17 -18.45 -2.67 -10.05
C GLU A 17 -19.37 -2.61 -11.28
N ILE A 18 -19.58 -3.76 -11.95
CA ILE A 18 -20.40 -3.83 -13.17
C ILE A 18 -21.80 -4.33 -12.80
N LYS A 19 -22.82 -3.50 -13.00
CA LYS A 19 -24.20 -3.78 -12.56
C LYS A 19 -25.04 -4.43 -13.65
N SER A 20 -24.58 -4.39 -14.91
CA SER A 20 -25.35 -4.90 -16.06
C SER A 20 -24.48 -5.42 -17.21
N ILE A 21 -25.03 -6.35 -18.01
CA ILE A 21 -24.35 -6.91 -19.21
C ILE A 21 -24.03 -5.83 -20.26
N PRO A 22 -24.91 -4.85 -20.57
CA PRO A 22 -24.59 -3.78 -21.51
C PRO A 22 -23.40 -2.92 -21.05
N GLU A 23 -23.25 -2.73 -19.74
CA GLU A 23 -22.14 -2.00 -19.14
C GLU A 23 -20.82 -2.78 -19.26
N LEU A 24 -20.85 -4.10 -19.04
CA LEU A 24 -19.70 -4.98 -19.30
C LEU A 24 -19.20 -4.87 -20.75
N LEU A 25 -20.13 -4.91 -21.71
CA LEU A 25 -19.80 -4.80 -23.14
C LEU A 25 -19.23 -3.42 -23.48
N LYS A 26 -19.79 -2.35 -22.90
CA LYS A 26 -19.28 -0.99 -23.07
C LYS A 26 -17.86 -0.85 -22.53
N TYR A 27 -17.61 -1.37 -21.33
CA TYR A 27 -16.30 -1.30 -20.69
C TYR A 27 -15.26 -2.18 -21.42
N GLY A 28 -15.66 -3.37 -21.88
CA GLY A 28 -14.83 -4.24 -22.72
C GLY A 28 -14.34 -3.53 -23.99
N LYS A 29 -15.25 -2.83 -24.70
CA LYS A 29 -14.88 -2.01 -25.87
C LYS A 29 -13.92 -0.86 -25.54
N GLN A 30 -14.10 -0.22 -24.38
CA GLN A 30 -13.19 0.84 -23.93
C GLN A 30 -11.79 0.31 -23.63
N LEU A 31 -11.70 -0.86 -22.98
CA LEU A 31 -10.43 -1.52 -22.69
C LEU A 31 -9.68 -1.91 -23.97
N GLU A 32 -10.38 -2.44 -24.96
CA GLU A 32 -9.79 -2.76 -26.27
C GLU A 32 -9.29 -1.51 -26.99
N ALA A 33 -10.05 -0.42 -27.00
CA ALA A 33 -9.64 0.84 -27.60
C ALA A 33 -8.40 1.44 -26.91
N ARG A 34 -8.34 1.35 -25.57
CA ARG A 34 -7.19 1.80 -24.79
C ARG A 34 -5.96 0.95 -25.07
N LYS A 35 -6.12 -0.38 -25.12
CA LYS A 35 -5.05 -1.31 -25.48
C LYS A 35 -4.50 -1.00 -26.87
N ALA A 36 -5.37 -0.83 -27.87
CA ALA A 36 -4.97 -0.49 -29.23
C ALA A 36 -4.20 0.86 -29.26
N SER A 37 -4.62 1.84 -28.45
CA SER A 37 -3.94 3.13 -28.35
C SER A 37 -2.54 3.02 -27.70
N VAL A 38 -2.38 2.14 -26.71
CA VAL A 38 -1.08 1.86 -26.08
C VAL A 38 -0.16 1.09 -27.03
N GLU A 39 -0.68 0.09 -27.75
CA GLU A 39 0.09 -0.67 -28.74
C GLU A 39 0.49 0.19 -29.95
N ALA A 40 -0.33 1.18 -30.33
CA ALA A 40 -0.05 2.15 -31.38
C ALA A 40 0.79 3.35 -30.91
N TYR A 41 1.13 3.43 -29.63
CA TYR A 41 1.90 4.55 -29.10
C TYR A 41 3.31 4.55 -29.68
N VAL A 42 3.59 5.53 -30.52
CA VAL A 42 4.96 5.84 -30.98
C VAL A 42 5.46 6.97 -30.07
N PRO A 43 6.51 6.74 -29.27
CA PRO A 43 7.07 7.79 -28.44
C PRO A 43 7.44 8.99 -29.32
N PRO A 44 7.09 10.22 -28.92
CA PRO A 44 7.43 11.40 -29.69
C PRO A 44 8.95 11.42 -29.93
N PRO A 45 9.41 11.75 -31.15
CA PRO A 45 10.83 11.79 -31.44
C PRO A 45 11.49 12.75 -30.46
N LEU A 46 12.52 12.25 -29.76
CA LEU A 46 13.31 13.04 -28.84
C LEU A 46 13.84 14.26 -29.59
N ARG A 47 13.25 15.43 -29.36
CA ARG A 47 13.78 16.68 -29.90
C ARG A 47 15.13 16.90 -29.22
N GLY A 48 16.22 16.65 -29.95
CA GLY A 48 17.60 16.67 -29.46
C GLY A 48 18.12 18.01 -28.93
N LYS A 49 17.24 18.97 -28.61
CA LYS A 49 17.54 20.25 -27.95
C LYS A 49 16.30 20.73 -27.18
N SER A 50 15.86 19.98 -26.16
CA SER A 50 15.00 20.59 -25.15
C SER A 50 15.90 21.51 -24.31
N LEU A 51 15.60 22.80 -24.30
CA LEU A 51 16.26 23.83 -23.49
C LEU A 51 15.83 23.72 -22.02
N GLU A 52 15.90 22.52 -21.44
CA GLU A 52 15.76 22.32 -20.00
C GLU A 52 17.12 21.91 -19.44
N PRO A 53 18.03 22.88 -19.19
CA PRO A 53 19.37 22.59 -18.68
C PRO A 53 19.39 22.01 -17.25
N ASP A 54 18.27 22.05 -16.52
CA ASP A 54 18.26 21.79 -15.06
C ASP A 54 17.58 20.47 -14.63
N LEU A 55 17.04 19.68 -15.55
CA LEU A 55 16.53 18.32 -15.28
C LEU A 55 17.41 17.21 -15.85
N ALA A 56 18.66 17.53 -16.17
CA ALA A 56 19.67 16.50 -16.38
C ALA A 56 19.93 15.82 -15.02
N LEU A 57 19.19 14.73 -14.76
CA LEU A 57 19.66 13.67 -13.87
C LEU A 57 21.11 13.40 -14.27
N ARG A 58 22.06 13.90 -13.49
CA ARG A 58 23.41 13.38 -13.49
C ARG A 58 23.25 11.93 -13.05
N ALA A 59 23.13 11.04 -14.02
CA ALA A 59 23.56 9.67 -13.84
C ALA A 59 25.02 9.82 -13.39
N ASN A 60 25.25 9.70 -12.08
CA ASN A 60 26.59 9.56 -11.56
C ASN A 60 27.14 8.30 -12.21
N ALA A 61 27.87 8.49 -13.30
CA ALA A 61 28.89 7.56 -13.76
C ALA A 61 29.97 7.55 -12.66
N GLY A 62 29.63 6.94 -11.53
CA GLY A 62 30.60 6.42 -10.60
C GLY A 62 31.32 5.32 -11.36
N THR A 63 32.44 5.70 -11.96
CA THR A 63 33.47 4.78 -12.41
C THR A 63 33.96 4.04 -11.18
N VAL A 64 33.26 2.99 -10.79
CA VAL A 64 33.77 2.00 -9.85
C VAL A 64 34.83 1.25 -10.63
N SER A 65 36.09 1.65 -10.44
CA SER A 65 37.23 0.86 -10.88
C SER A 65 37.11 -0.51 -10.23
N SER A 66 37.01 -1.56 -11.03
CA SER A 66 37.22 -2.94 -10.57
C SER A 66 38.52 -3.04 -9.78
N PRO A 67 38.49 -3.73 -8.64
CA PRO A 67 39.58 -4.61 -8.29
C PRO A 67 39.08 -6.05 -8.26
N VAL A 68 39.87 -6.87 -8.95
CA VAL A 68 40.18 -8.25 -8.58
C VAL A 68 39.01 -9.23 -8.63
N THR A 69 39.00 -9.91 -9.76
CA THR A 69 38.58 -11.29 -9.96
C THR A 69 39.06 -12.19 -8.82
N ASP A 70 38.24 -12.34 -7.78
CA ASP A 70 38.26 -13.55 -6.96
C ASP A 70 37.09 -14.43 -7.39
N MET A 71 37.47 -15.60 -7.91
CA MET A 71 36.60 -16.73 -8.16
C MET A 71 35.97 -17.18 -6.84
N VAL A 72 34.75 -16.75 -6.56
CA VAL A 72 33.84 -17.48 -5.69
C VAL A 72 32.70 -17.99 -6.55
N SER A 73 32.70 -19.31 -6.72
CA SER A 73 31.75 -20.10 -7.47
C SER A 73 30.30 -19.70 -7.16
N ALA A 74 29.57 -19.26 -8.19
CA ALA A 74 28.12 -19.01 -8.17
C ALA A 74 27.28 -20.31 -8.09
N ASP A 75 27.85 -21.39 -7.55
CA ASP A 75 27.32 -22.76 -7.66
C ASP A 75 26.86 -23.32 -6.29
N ARG A 76 26.73 -22.46 -5.28
CA ARG A 76 26.37 -22.87 -3.89
C ARG A 76 25.45 -21.91 -3.15
N LEU A 77 24.48 -21.28 -3.82
CA LEU A 77 23.22 -20.99 -3.13
C LEU A 77 22.46 -22.32 -3.04
N ALA A 78 22.86 -23.16 -2.09
CA ALA A 78 22.00 -24.26 -1.68
C ALA A 78 20.74 -23.61 -1.12
N ASP A 79 19.63 -23.70 -1.86
CA ASP A 79 18.30 -23.44 -1.34
C ASP A 79 18.13 -24.35 -0.13
N VAL A 80 18.38 -23.83 1.07
CA VAL A 80 18.07 -24.53 2.31
C VAL A 80 16.58 -24.32 2.52
N SER A 81 15.78 -25.22 1.98
CA SER A 81 14.40 -25.35 2.41
C SER A 81 14.40 -25.80 3.86
N ALA A 82 13.80 -24.98 4.72
CA ALA A 82 13.57 -25.34 6.11
C ALA A 82 12.08 -25.58 6.29
N ILE A 83 11.76 -26.67 6.98
CA ILE A 83 10.39 -26.94 7.39
C ILE A 83 10.20 -26.26 8.75
N VAL A 84 9.35 -25.24 8.79
CA VAL A 84 8.99 -24.56 10.04
C VAL A 84 7.60 -25.05 10.45
N ALA A 85 7.53 -25.68 11.63
CA ALA A 85 6.26 -25.98 12.27
C ALA A 85 5.77 -24.73 13.00
N VAL A 86 4.58 -24.26 12.65
CA VAL A 86 3.92 -23.17 13.37
C VAL A 86 2.85 -23.77 14.28
N ASP A 87 3.03 -23.56 15.58
CA ASP A 87 2.14 -24.05 16.62
C ASP A 87 1.18 -22.93 17.01
N LEU A 88 -0.10 -23.10 16.73
CA LEU A 88 -1.13 -22.23 17.26
C LEU A 88 -1.67 -22.83 18.55
N VAL A 89 -1.42 -22.14 19.66
CA VAL A 89 -1.93 -22.52 20.99
C VAL A 89 -3.26 -21.83 21.19
N SER A 90 -4.34 -22.61 21.22
CA SER A 90 -5.68 -22.12 21.57
C SER A 90 -5.87 -22.07 23.09
N SER A 91 -6.77 -21.21 23.56
CA SER A 91 -7.14 -21.08 24.98
C SER A 91 -7.65 -22.39 25.59
N SER A 92 -8.22 -23.25 24.76
CA SER A 92 -8.72 -24.59 25.06
C SER A 92 -7.63 -25.68 25.15
N GLN A 93 -6.34 -25.31 25.13
CA GLN A 93 -5.17 -26.21 25.16
C GLN A 93 -5.05 -27.21 23.99
N ILE A 94 -5.89 -27.09 22.96
CA ILE A 94 -5.73 -27.85 21.72
C ILE A 94 -4.62 -27.18 20.91
N VAL A 95 -3.50 -27.87 20.75
CA VAL A 95 -2.41 -27.42 19.88
C VAL A 95 -2.71 -27.90 18.46
N GLN A 96 -2.87 -26.96 17.54
CA GLN A 96 -2.95 -27.27 16.12
C GLN A 96 -1.61 -26.93 15.46
N HIS A 97 -1.04 -27.90 14.76
CA HIS A 97 0.24 -27.76 14.07
C HIS A 97 -0.02 -27.63 12.57
N LYS A 98 0.54 -26.60 11.94
CA LYS A 98 0.59 -26.49 10.48
C LYS A 98 2.04 -26.39 10.03
N VAL A 99 2.41 -27.29 9.14
CA VAL A 99 3.74 -27.35 8.56
C VAL A 99 3.81 -26.36 7.41
N ILE A 100 4.81 -25.49 7.42
CA ILE A 100 5.00 -24.45 6.40
C ILE A 100 6.39 -24.62 5.80
N ASP A 101 6.44 -24.80 4.49
CA ASP A 101 7.68 -24.81 3.74
C ASP A 101 8.13 -23.36 3.55
N MET A 102 9.27 -23.01 4.15
CA MET A 102 9.86 -21.68 4.04
C MET A 102 11.28 -21.78 3.50
N LEU A 103 11.64 -20.85 2.61
CA LEU A 103 13.02 -20.65 2.21
C LEU A 103 13.68 -19.77 3.28
N VAL A 104 14.61 -20.34 4.05
CA VAL A 104 15.28 -19.62 5.14
C VAL A 104 16.71 -19.33 4.73
N VAL A 105 17.12 -18.06 4.86
CA VAL A 105 18.52 -17.66 4.75
C VAL A 105 19.14 -17.76 6.14
N PRO A 106 20.03 -18.72 6.41
CA PRO A 106 20.47 -19.06 7.77
C PRO A 106 21.25 -17.95 8.49
N GLU A 107 21.81 -16.99 7.76
CA GLU A 107 22.66 -15.92 8.32
C GLU A 107 21.87 -14.70 8.82
N VAL A 108 20.54 -14.72 8.72
CA VAL A 108 19.69 -13.53 8.75
C VAL A 108 18.65 -13.69 9.88
N SER A 109 18.96 -13.23 11.09
CA SER A 109 18.02 -13.23 12.23
C SER A 109 17.05 -12.05 12.12
N HIS A 110 15.83 -12.28 11.63
CA HIS A 110 14.85 -11.21 11.43
C HIS A 110 13.50 -11.59 12.05
N THR A 111 12.82 -10.59 12.62
CA THR A 111 11.42 -10.71 13.03
C THR A 111 10.56 -10.79 11.78
N LEU A 112 9.92 -11.93 11.55
CA LEU A 112 9.03 -12.12 10.41
C LEU A 112 7.64 -11.53 10.75
N ILE A 113 7.30 -10.42 10.09
CA ILE A 113 5.95 -9.84 10.18
C ILE A 113 5.12 -10.43 9.04
N LEU A 114 4.14 -11.26 9.40
CA LEU A 114 3.27 -11.93 8.45
C LEU A 114 1.99 -11.10 8.29
N GLY A 115 1.72 -10.67 7.05
CA GLY A 115 0.52 -9.90 6.73
C GLY A 115 -0.76 -10.74 6.77
N ALA A 116 -1.90 -10.06 6.65
CA ALA A 116 -3.22 -10.70 6.60
C ALA A 116 -3.42 -11.61 5.37
N ASP A 117 -2.68 -11.34 4.29
CA ASP A 117 -2.60 -12.16 3.08
C ASP A 117 -1.97 -13.54 3.36
N PHE A 118 -0.93 -13.59 4.18
CA PHE A 118 -0.34 -14.84 4.64
C PHE A 118 -1.35 -15.63 5.47
N TRP A 119 -2.04 -14.99 6.42
CA TRP A 119 -3.07 -15.66 7.23
C TRP A 119 -4.18 -16.26 6.37
N ARG A 120 -4.64 -15.52 5.35
CA ARG A 120 -5.66 -16.00 4.40
C ARG A 120 -5.16 -17.21 3.61
N THR A 121 -3.95 -17.13 3.07
CA THR A 121 -3.32 -18.23 2.32
C THR A 121 -3.16 -19.48 3.19
N MET A 122 -2.84 -19.28 4.47
CA MET A 122 -2.65 -20.36 5.44
C MET A 122 -3.93 -20.78 6.16
N GLY A 123 -5.08 -20.21 5.83
CA GLY A 123 -6.35 -20.50 6.49
C GLY A 123 -6.33 -20.21 8.00
N ILE A 124 -5.47 -19.29 8.45
CA ILE A 124 -5.38 -18.88 9.85
C ILE A 124 -6.43 -17.79 10.08
N VAL A 125 -7.36 -18.05 11.00
CA VAL A 125 -8.48 -17.15 11.27
C VAL A 125 -8.49 -16.75 12.74
N PRO A 126 -8.38 -15.44 13.06
CA PRO A 126 -8.52 -14.98 14.44
C PRO A 126 -10.00 -15.01 14.86
N GLY A 127 -10.32 -15.85 15.84
CA GLY A 127 -11.61 -15.87 16.51
C GLY A 127 -11.70 -14.77 17.57
N LEU A 128 -11.90 -13.52 17.13
CA LEU A 128 -11.90 -12.33 18.01
C LEU A 128 -12.86 -12.44 19.20
N ARG A 129 -14.01 -13.12 19.03
CA ARG A 129 -15.01 -13.30 20.10
C ARG A 129 -14.54 -14.20 21.24
N ARG A 130 -13.63 -15.14 20.96
CA ARG A 130 -13.14 -16.14 21.93
C ARG A 130 -11.65 -15.97 22.25
N ALA A 131 -10.97 -15.02 21.60
CA ALA A 131 -9.52 -14.89 21.63
C ALA A 131 -8.79 -16.20 21.26
N GLU A 132 -9.36 -16.97 20.33
CA GLU A 132 -8.81 -18.24 19.87
C GLU A 132 -8.38 -18.13 18.40
N TRP A 133 -7.34 -18.86 18.02
CA TRP A 133 -6.93 -18.99 16.63
C TRP A 133 -7.39 -20.33 16.08
N ILE A 134 -8.00 -20.33 14.89
CA ILE A 134 -8.55 -21.54 14.27
C ILE A 134 -7.96 -21.66 12.87
N PHE A 135 -7.50 -22.86 12.50
CA PHE A 135 -7.24 -23.18 11.10
C PHE A 135 -8.55 -23.54 10.40
N SER A 136 -9.00 -22.72 9.45
CA SER A 136 -10.10 -23.07 8.57
C SER A 136 -9.60 -24.00 7.47
N THR A 137 -10.22 -25.18 7.36
CA THR A 137 -10.02 -26.09 6.23
C THR A 137 -10.64 -25.55 4.94
N ASP A 138 -11.59 -24.62 5.08
CA ASP A 138 -12.35 -24.06 3.97
C ASP A 138 -11.89 -22.61 3.73
N ALA A 139 -10.90 -22.46 2.85
CA ALA A 139 -10.33 -21.16 2.48
C ALA A 139 -11.32 -20.30 1.66
N ALA A 140 -12.43 -20.89 1.19
CA ALA A 140 -13.33 -20.27 0.23
C ALA A 140 -14.38 -19.34 0.85
N ASN A 141 -14.66 -19.45 2.16
CA ASN A 141 -15.77 -18.71 2.80
C ASN A 141 -15.32 -17.93 4.03
N LEU A 142 -14.07 -17.47 4.06
CA LEU A 142 -13.74 -16.34 4.90
C LEU A 142 -14.30 -15.10 4.21
N GLU A 143 -15.60 -14.90 4.37
CA GLU A 143 -16.10 -13.55 4.61
C GLU A 143 -15.29 -13.07 5.83
N LEU A 144 -14.10 -12.52 5.56
CA LEU A 144 -13.61 -11.42 6.36
C LEU A 144 -14.85 -10.57 6.52
N CYS A 145 -15.43 -10.52 7.72
CA CYS A 145 -16.33 -9.42 8.04
C CYS A 145 -15.53 -8.23 7.54
N PRO A 146 -15.93 -7.58 6.42
CA PRO A 146 -15.46 -6.25 6.20
C PRO A 146 -15.80 -5.56 7.52
N LEU A 147 -14.97 -4.63 7.98
CA LEU A 147 -15.52 -3.69 8.95
C LEU A 147 -16.77 -3.14 8.28
N ASP A 148 -17.94 -3.66 8.69
CA ASP A 148 -19.17 -3.47 7.96
C ASP A 148 -19.34 -1.96 7.92
N ASP A 149 -19.57 -1.44 6.71
CA ASP A 149 -19.72 -0.02 6.49
C ASP A 149 -20.74 0.53 7.49
N ALA A 150 -20.52 1.75 7.98
CA ALA A 150 -21.34 2.36 9.04
C ALA A 150 -22.85 2.38 8.67
N SER A 151 -23.15 2.22 7.38
CA SER A 151 -24.48 2.03 6.80
C SER A 151 -25.27 0.82 7.31
N PHE A 152 -24.64 -0.18 7.95
CA PHE A 152 -25.34 -1.34 8.54
C PHE A 152 -25.69 -1.19 10.02
N LEU A 153 -25.25 -0.11 10.67
CA LEU A 153 -25.62 0.16 12.06
C LEU A 153 -27.09 0.61 12.11
N SER A 154 -27.87 -0.01 13.01
CA SER A 154 -29.19 0.55 13.34
C SER A 154 -29.03 1.95 13.92
N GLU A 155 -30.04 2.81 13.80
CA GLU A 155 -29.99 4.15 14.39
C GLU A 155 -29.68 4.10 15.89
N GLU A 156 -30.15 3.07 16.60
CA GLU A 156 -29.86 2.86 18.02
C GLU A 156 -28.38 2.54 18.26
N HIS A 157 -27.78 1.66 17.45
CA HIS A 157 -26.36 1.33 17.56
C HIS A 157 -25.47 2.49 17.15
N GLN A 158 -25.86 3.27 16.13
CA GLN A 158 -25.14 4.47 15.73
C GLN A 158 -25.14 5.50 16.85
N ARG A 159 -26.31 5.77 17.48
CA ARG A 159 -26.38 6.67 18.63
C ARG A 159 -25.56 6.17 19.81
N LEU A 160 -25.57 4.86 20.07
CA LEU A 160 -24.75 4.27 21.13
C LEU A 160 -23.27 4.45 20.83
N LEU A 161 -22.84 4.21 19.59
CA LEU A 161 -21.46 4.41 19.14
C LEU A 161 -21.04 5.87 19.27
N GLU A 162 -21.83 6.81 18.74
CA GLU A 162 -21.59 8.25 18.86
C GLU A 162 -21.52 8.69 20.32
N SER A 163 -22.46 8.25 21.17
CA SER A 163 -22.43 8.56 22.60
C SER A 163 -21.21 7.97 23.31
N THR A 164 -20.74 6.80 22.87
CA THR A 164 -19.53 6.15 23.41
C THR A 164 -18.30 6.92 22.97
N ILE A 165 -18.24 7.35 21.71
CA ILE A 165 -17.14 8.15 21.17
C ILE A 165 -17.05 9.49 21.92
N VAL A 166 -18.15 10.22 22.03
CA VAL A 166 -18.19 11.51 22.76
C VAL A 166 -17.82 11.32 24.23
N LYS A 167 -18.31 10.25 24.87
CA LYS A 167 -18.04 9.98 26.28
C LYS A 167 -16.59 9.60 26.56
N HIS A 168 -15.96 8.80 25.69
CA HIS A 168 -14.61 8.28 25.91
C HIS A 168 -13.51 9.10 25.23
N PHE A 169 -13.85 9.86 24.20
CA PHE A 169 -12.94 10.71 23.43
C PHE A 169 -13.51 12.14 23.33
N PRO A 170 -13.70 12.84 24.47
CA PRO A 170 -14.24 14.19 24.49
C PRO A 170 -13.38 15.19 23.71
N ASP A 171 -12.07 14.92 23.60
CA ASP A 171 -11.11 15.78 22.89
C ASP A 171 -11.14 15.60 21.36
N ASN A 172 -11.94 14.65 20.84
CA ASN A 172 -11.96 14.28 19.42
C ASN A 172 -13.14 14.90 18.64
N THR A 173 -13.98 15.69 19.31
CA THR A 173 -15.18 16.29 18.71
C THR A 173 -15.01 17.73 18.26
N ASP A 174 -13.98 18.41 18.75
CA ASP A 174 -13.64 19.74 18.28
C ASP A 174 -12.81 19.58 17.00
N SER A 175 -13.22 20.26 15.93
CA SER A 175 -12.61 20.15 14.59
C SER A 175 -11.21 20.76 14.50
N ASP A 176 -10.53 20.86 15.62
CA ASP A 176 -9.20 21.41 15.71
C ASP A 176 -8.23 20.36 15.18
N LEU A 177 -7.33 20.79 14.31
CA LEU A 177 -6.34 19.91 13.70
C LEU A 177 -5.58 19.18 14.81
N GLY A 178 -5.69 17.85 14.86
CA GLY A 178 -5.07 17.05 15.91
C GLY A 178 -3.57 17.28 15.97
N CYS A 179 -3.08 17.87 17.05
CA CYS A 179 -1.64 18.02 17.29
C CYS A 179 -1.13 16.77 18.03
N ALA A 180 -0.19 16.04 17.41
CA ALA A 180 0.49 14.93 18.08
C ALA A 180 1.46 15.47 19.13
N ILE A 181 1.02 15.56 20.39
CA ILE A 181 1.86 16.01 21.50
C ILE A 181 2.93 14.95 21.79
N GLY A 182 4.20 15.36 21.85
CA GLY A 182 5.31 14.51 22.28
C GLY A 182 6.09 13.81 21.17
N VAL A 183 5.78 14.08 19.89
CA VAL A 183 6.57 13.60 18.75
C VAL A 183 7.12 14.80 17.98
N GLU A 184 8.44 15.01 18.06
CA GLU A 184 9.14 15.99 17.23
C GLU A 184 9.81 15.27 16.06
N HIS A 185 9.41 15.63 14.84
CA HIS A 185 10.02 15.09 13.63
C HIS A 185 11.23 15.92 13.21
N VAL A 186 12.43 15.44 13.54
CA VAL A 186 13.69 16.06 13.11
C VAL A 186 14.11 15.50 11.75
N ILE A 187 14.01 16.32 10.69
CA ILE A 187 14.48 15.95 9.36
C ILE A 187 15.99 16.23 9.28
N THR A 188 16.81 15.19 9.36
CA THR A 188 18.27 15.29 9.18
C THR A 188 18.66 15.12 7.72
N THR A 189 19.37 16.08 7.14
CA THR A 189 19.89 16.00 5.76
C THR A 189 21.37 16.39 5.69
N SER A 190 22.12 15.69 4.84
CA SER A 190 23.53 15.99 4.53
C SER A 190 23.69 16.89 3.30
N SER A 191 22.59 17.19 2.61
CA SER A 191 22.61 17.96 1.36
C SER A 191 22.58 19.46 1.63
N PRO A 192 23.26 20.30 0.82
CA PRO A 192 23.19 21.75 0.96
C PRO A 192 21.79 22.27 0.60
N PRO A 193 21.34 23.41 1.17
CA PRO A 193 20.04 24.00 0.85
C PRO A 193 19.91 24.35 -0.64
N ILE A 194 18.78 23.98 -1.25
CA ILE A 194 18.48 24.28 -2.65
C ILE A 194 17.44 25.40 -2.68
N LYS A 195 17.78 26.52 -3.34
CA LYS A 195 16.84 27.62 -3.56
C LYS A 195 16.10 27.42 -4.87
N GLN A 196 14.81 27.11 -4.79
CA GLN A 196 13.94 27.02 -5.96
C GLN A 196 13.31 28.39 -6.27
N ARG A 197 13.18 28.72 -7.56
CA ARG A 197 12.47 29.93 -8.00
C ARG A 197 10.97 29.65 -8.04
N TYR A 198 10.17 30.55 -7.47
CA TYR A 198 8.72 30.49 -7.58
C TYR A 198 8.28 31.07 -8.93
N TYR A 199 7.35 30.38 -9.59
CA TYR A 199 6.68 30.92 -10.75
C TYR A 199 5.61 31.93 -10.32
N PRO A 200 5.40 33.00 -11.09
CA PRO A 200 4.33 33.93 -10.79
C PRO A 200 2.99 33.22 -10.90
N ILE A 201 2.19 33.30 -9.83
CA ILE A 201 0.80 32.84 -9.85
C ILE A 201 -0.13 33.99 -10.23
N SER A 202 -1.28 33.66 -10.82
CA SER A 202 -2.24 34.69 -11.23
C SER A 202 -2.82 35.41 -10.01
N PRO A 203 -3.21 36.70 -10.12
CA PRO A 203 -3.75 37.44 -8.98
C PRO A 203 -5.01 36.81 -8.36
N ALA A 204 -5.80 36.09 -9.16
CA ALA A 204 -6.97 35.37 -8.67
C ALA A 204 -6.58 34.15 -7.80
N MET A 205 -5.57 33.39 -8.22
CA MET A 205 -5.06 32.26 -7.44
C MET A 205 -4.32 32.71 -6.18
N GLN A 206 -3.56 33.81 -6.27
CA GLN A 206 -2.87 34.39 -5.12
C GLN A 206 -3.85 34.70 -3.99
N LYS A 207 -5.00 35.32 -4.28
CA LYS A 207 -6.04 35.60 -3.26
C LYS A 207 -6.56 34.34 -2.56
N ILE A 208 -6.67 33.23 -3.28
CA ILE A 208 -7.12 31.96 -2.70
C ILE A 208 -6.03 31.39 -1.77
N VAL A 209 -4.78 31.42 -2.23
CA VAL A 209 -3.62 30.98 -1.43
C VAL A 209 -3.49 31.81 -0.16
N ASP A 210 -3.60 33.14 -0.28
CA ASP A 210 -3.50 34.07 0.84
C ASP A 210 -4.63 33.82 1.86
N ALA A 211 -5.86 33.64 1.40
CA ALA A 211 -7.00 33.36 2.29
C ALA A 211 -6.85 32.02 3.02
N GLU A 212 -6.28 30.99 2.39
CA GLU A 212 -6.02 29.72 3.05
C GLU A 212 -4.85 29.81 4.04
N LEU A 213 -3.81 30.55 3.68
CA LEU A 213 -2.67 30.81 4.57
C LEU A 213 -3.12 31.58 5.83
N GLU A 214 -3.99 32.57 5.68
CA GLU A 214 -4.58 33.30 6.81
C GLU A 214 -5.37 32.37 7.74
N LYS A 215 -6.14 31.42 7.21
CA LYS A 215 -6.82 30.42 8.03
C LYS A 215 -5.83 29.54 8.79
N MET A 216 -4.76 29.07 8.14
CA MET A 216 -3.74 28.25 8.79
C MET A 216 -3.03 29.00 9.91
N LEU A 217 -2.67 30.26 9.67
CA LEU A 217 -2.00 31.11 10.68
C LEU A 217 -2.91 31.45 11.85
N ALA A 218 -4.22 31.59 11.63
CA ALA A 218 -5.19 31.83 12.70
C ALA A 218 -5.35 30.64 13.66
N LEU A 219 -4.90 29.43 13.26
CA LEU A 219 -4.96 28.22 14.09
C LEU A 219 -3.70 28.01 14.95
N GLU A 220 -2.63 28.78 14.72
CA GLU A 220 -1.37 28.63 15.46
C GLU A 220 -1.29 29.47 16.77
N GLY A 221 -2.34 30.24 17.11
CA GLY A 221 -2.36 31.13 18.29
C GLY A 221 -3.38 30.72 19.34
#